data_AF-A0A388JWX0-F1
#
_entry.id   AF-A0A388JWX0-F1
#
_cell.length_a   1.000
_cell.length_b   1.000
_cell.length_c   1.000
_cell.angle_alpha   90.00
_cell.angle_beta   90.00
_cell.angle_gamma   90.00
#
_symmetry.space_group_name_H-M   'P 1'
#
loop_
_entity.id
_entity.type
_entity.pdbx_description
1 polymer ?
#
loop_
_entity_poly.entity_id
_entity_poly.type
_entity_poly.pdbx_seq_one_letter_code
_entity_poly.pdbx_strand_id
1 'polypeptide(L)'
;MASQFPSRTCYTCGYPHHFFRECPQGNGGSRPPATGANAVPTGPPLLTLPAPQSSATNAGVHVAGTGSHHYGGIPRANFWKSNQGKLDRVFGKLLADEEKEKRQKEEEERMKREKEEEERRAQWKKEREKFKEDMGVRLEQRMDKVMGRTKQGDSSEDEVTRLKKENEDLRRALLSGGESSHVEKLKKGLAELQTLVATKHTKEDEMAAIRQEIEQLRSSASARGDVERELADLKSELVVLRGQSERALNESQRWKDEAMRPGNKRGNIALSTPDATNRGTPRARWTDLGQDGADRWKAEYRKLQELRRADFAEVEMLKKKHAMAASEVLNLQKKMSELSAEDREAEKTGRGTNLKEKLEAVALRSARKGKKATPNRDGTKKTTDRSSFVEKQKKQLGQIRKSGLETLCKEAGLGTGKVDAMIDAIAEHRAMQAFGSFPTRNRETVVIDSESTQEVGISVDAHDASIEL
;
A
#
# COMPACT_ATOMS: atom_id res chain seq x y z
N MET A 1 -17.93 7.81 -28.44
CA MET A 1 -19.20 8.38 -28.94
C MET A 1 -20.06 8.71 -27.74
N ALA A 2 -20.18 9.98 -27.37
CA ALA A 2 -21.03 10.39 -26.24
C ALA A 2 -22.49 10.26 -26.67
N SER A 3 -23.23 9.35 -26.04
CA SER A 3 -24.67 9.20 -26.27
C SER A 3 -25.39 10.46 -25.85
N GLN A 4 -25.98 11.17 -26.81
CA GLN A 4 -26.91 12.27 -26.55
C GLN A 4 -28.09 11.71 -25.74
N PHE A 5 -28.15 12.04 -24.45
CA PHE A 5 -29.31 11.71 -23.64
C PHE A 5 -30.50 12.54 -24.14
N PRO A 6 -31.70 11.93 -24.28
CA PRO A 6 -32.88 12.65 -24.74
C PRO A 6 -33.18 13.82 -23.80
N SER A 7 -33.34 15.01 -24.39
CA SER A 7 -33.69 16.24 -23.71
C SER A 7 -34.93 16.01 -22.85
N ARG A 8 -34.79 16.14 -21.52
CA ARG A 8 -35.91 15.94 -20.59
C ARG A 8 -36.91 17.08 -20.74
N THR A 9 -37.92 16.87 -21.56
CA THR A 9 -39.08 17.77 -21.69
C THR A 9 -40.13 17.46 -20.64
N CYS A 10 -40.91 18.46 -20.24
CA CYS A 10 -42.07 18.28 -19.39
C CYS A 10 -43.04 17.26 -20.02
N TYR A 11 -43.42 16.21 -19.28
CA TYR A 11 -44.31 15.17 -19.81
C TYR A 11 -45.74 15.66 -20.08
N THR A 12 -46.17 16.77 -19.47
CA THR A 12 -47.53 17.30 -19.65
C THR A 12 -47.65 18.18 -20.89
N CYS A 13 -46.65 19.02 -21.16
CA CYS A 13 -46.74 20.04 -22.22
C CYS A 13 -45.60 19.99 -23.24
N GLY A 14 -44.61 19.12 -23.06
CA GLY A 14 -43.49 18.95 -23.99
C GLY A 14 -42.41 20.04 -23.93
N TYR A 15 -42.53 21.06 -23.07
CA TYR A 15 -41.52 22.13 -23.01
C TYR A 15 -40.26 21.70 -22.24
N PRO A 16 -39.04 22.01 -22.73
CA PRO A 16 -37.78 21.65 -22.08
C PRO A 16 -37.42 22.52 -20.87
N HIS A 17 -38.17 23.58 -20.60
CA HIS A 17 -37.80 24.60 -19.62
C HIS A 17 -38.29 24.36 -18.19
N HIS A 18 -39.08 23.31 -17.94
CA HIS A 18 -39.59 23.00 -16.61
C HIS A 18 -39.87 21.51 -16.44
N PHE A 19 -39.90 21.06 -15.19
CA PHE A 19 -40.30 19.69 -14.86
C PHE A 19 -41.81 19.58 -14.72
N PHE A 20 -42.36 18.36 -14.81
CA PHE A 20 -43.81 18.07 -14.72
C PHE A 20 -44.53 18.78 -13.56
N ARG A 21 -43.86 18.94 -12.41
CA ARG A 21 -44.43 19.58 -11.21
C ARG A 21 -44.58 21.10 -11.31
N GLU A 22 -43.87 21.71 -12.23
CA GLU A 22 -43.83 23.15 -12.48
C GLU A 22 -44.59 23.50 -13.77
N CYS A 23 -45.31 22.53 -14.36
CA CYS A 23 -46.04 22.75 -15.59
C CYS A 23 -47.16 23.78 -15.38
N PRO A 24 -47.11 24.96 -16.01
CA PRO A 24 -48.12 25.99 -15.83
C PRO A 24 -49.48 25.57 -16.41
N GLN A 25 -49.49 24.61 -17.34
CA GLN A 25 -50.71 23.98 -17.85
C GLN A 25 -51.20 22.81 -16.97
N GLY A 26 -50.50 22.50 -15.88
CA GLY A 26 -51.00 21.55 -14.89
C GLY A 26 -52.26 22.15 -14.25
N ASN A 27 -53.42 21.70 -14.75
CA ASN A 27 -54.74 22.20 -14.39
C ASN A 27 -54.81 22.46 -12.89
N GLY A 28 -54.91 23.73 -12.50
CA GLY A 28 -54.72 24.28 -11.17
C GLY A 28 -55.78 23.86 -10.14
N GLY A 29 -56.00 22.55 -9.98
CA GLY A 29 -56.64 22.01 -8.80
C GLY A 29 -55.66 22.16 -7.65
N SER A 30 -55.91 23.16 -6.81
CA SER A 30 -55.29 23.38 -5.51
C SER A 30 -54.94 22.04 -4.86
N ARG A 31 -53.68 21.61 -4.99
CA ARG A 31 -53.16 20.62 -4.06
C ARG A 31 -53.14 21.32 -2.70
N PRO A 32 -53.79 20.76 -1.67
CA PRO A 32 -53.53 21.24 -0.32
C PRO A 32 -52.01 21.21 -0.11
N PRO A 33 -51.44 22.19 0.62
CA PRO A 33 -50.01 22.27 0.85
C PRO A 33 -49.54 20.89 1.29
N ALA A 34 -48.47 20.40 0.66
CA ALA A 34 -47.87 19.11 0.95
C ALA A 34 -47.52 19.06 2.44
N THR A 35 -48.49 18.62 3.22
CA THR A 35 -48.35 18.27 4.63
C THR A 35 -47.50 17.02 4.60
N GLY A 36 -46.24 17.18 5.00
CA GLY A 36 -45.34 16.07 5.23
C GLY A 36 -46.06 15.01 6.06
N ALA A 37 -45.92 13.76 5.64
CA ALA A 37 -46.66 12.61 6.12
C ALA A 37 -46.30 12.18 7.57
N ASN A 38 -46.31 13.11 8.54
CA ASN A 38 -46.14 12.84 9.97
C ASN A 38 -47.03 13.70 10.89
N ALA A 39 -48.09 14.33 10.36
CA ALA A 39 -49.07 15.01 11.21
C ALA A 39 -50.15 14.00 11.67
N VAL A 40 -49.98 13.46 12.87
CA VAL A 40 -51.05 12.77 13.61
C VAL A 40 -52.14 13.81 13.90
N PRO A 41 -53.41 13.60 13.52
CA PRO A 41 -54.49 14.51 13.89
C PRO A 41 -54.83 14.32 15.37
N THR A 42 -54.31 15.17 16.25
CA THR A 42 -54.83 15.35 17.61
C THR A 42 -55.93 16.40 17.58
N GLY A 43 -57.14 15.97 17.20
CA GLY A 43 -58.39 16.71 17.38
C GLY A 43 -59.38 15.92 18.25
N PRO A 44 -60.19 16.58 19.09
CA PRO A 44 -61.10 15.91 20.03
C PRO A 44 -62.27 15.23 19.31
N PRO A 45 -62.74 14.06 19.76
CA PRO A 45 -63.84 13.35 19.14
C PRO A 45 -65.17 14.05 19.44
N LEU A 46 -65.77 14.66 18.42
CA LEU A 46 -67.15 15.14 18.48
C LEU A 46 -68.11 14.00 18.13
N LEU A 47 -68.82 13.55 19.16
CA LEU A 47 -70.23 13.14 19.20
C LEU A 47 -70.86 12.50 17.94
N THR A 48 -71.00 11.17 18.05
CA THR A 48 -72.18 10.33 17.71
C THR A 48 -73.32 10.92 16.88
N LEU A 49 -73.55 10.33 15.70
CA LEU A 49 -74.87 10.20 15.06
C LEU A 49 -75.04 8.75 14.53
N PRO A 50 -76.24 8.14 14.66
CA PRO A 50 -76.50 6.76 14.21
C PRO A 50 -76.83 6.70 12.72
N ALA A 51 -76.27 5.71 12.01
CA ALA A 51 -76.57 5.42 10.62
C ALA A 51 -77.82 4.50 10.49
N PRO A 52 -78.64 4.67 9.44
CA PRO A 52 -79.88 3.93 9.26
C PRO A 52 -79.66 2.50 8.74
N GLN A 53 -80.59 1.64 9.16
CA GLN A 53 -80.75 0.28 8.70
C GLN A 53 -81.02 0.24 7.19
N SER A 54 -80.41 -0.71 6.48
CA SER A 54 -80.81 -1.08 5.13
C SER A 54 -80.73 -2.60 5.01
N SER A 55 -81.92 -3.19 4.98
CA SER A 55 -82.21 -4.60 4.72
C SER A 55 -82.35 -4.82 3.21
N ALA A 56 -81.74 -5.90 2.69
CA ALA A 56 -82.20 -6.76 1.57
C ALA A 56 -80.97 -7.45 0.92
N THR A 57 -80.76 -8.76 1.08
CA THR A 57 -81.26 -9.89 0.25
C THR A 57 -80.98 -9.80 -1.25
N ASN A 58 -80.05 -10.64 -1.73
CA ASN A 58 -80.16 -11.59 -2.88
C ASN A 58 -78.73 -12.04 -3.26
N ALA A 59 -78.34 -13.30 -3.02
CA ALA A 59 -78.56 -14.47 -3.88
C ALA A 59 -77.79 -14.40 -5.21
N GLY A 60 -76.74 -15.22 -5.36
CA GLY A 60 -75.96 -15.33 -6.59
C GLY A 60 -74.69 -16.18 -6.47
N VAL A 61 -74.89 -17.49 -6.39
CA VAL A 61 -73.99 -18.62 -6.71
C VAL A 61 -72.73 -18.25 -7.51
N HIS A 62 -71.52 -18.60 -7.01
CA HIS A 62 -70.41 -19.12 -7.83
C HIS A 62 -69.34 -19.84 -6.97
N VAL A 63 -69.24 -21.16 -7.20
CA VAL A 63 -68.06 -22.04 -7.26
C VAL A 63 -67.05 -22.06 -6.09
N ALA A 64 -66.98 -23.22 -5.43
CA ALA A 64 -65.96 -23.58 -4.45
C ALA A 64 -64.57 -23.71 -5.10
N GLY A 65 -63.73 -22.70 -4.88
CA GLY A 65 -62.28 -22.78 -5.06
C GLY A 65 -61.61 -22.87 -3.69
N THR A 66 -61.15 -24.06 -3.33
CA THR A 66 -60.27 -24.32 -2.18
C THR A 66 -58.95 -23.57 -2.35
N GLY A 67 -58.91 -22.35 -1.84
CA GLY A 67 -57.74 -21.49 -1.82
C GLY A 67 -57.88 -20.51 -0.67
N SER A 68 -57.78 -21.03 0.56
CA SER A 68 -57.80 -20.26 1.80
C SER A 68 -56.56 -19.38 1.92
N HIS A 69 -56.50 -18.31 1.13
CA HIS A 69 -55.69 -17.15 1.44
C HIS A 69 -56.47 -16.32 2.46
N HIS A 70 -56.22 -16.64 3.72
CA HIS A 70 -56.42 -15.74 4.83
C HIS A 70 -55.68 -14.43 4.51
N TYR A 71 -56.38 -13.44 3.94
CA TYR A 71 -56.03 -12.03 4.07
C TYR A 71 -56.38 -11.57 5.49
N GLY A 72 -55.89 -12.30 6.50
CA GLY A 72 -55.74 -11.75 7.83
C GLY A 72 -54.70 -10.65 7.68
N GLY A 73 -55.11 -9.40 7.86
CA GLY A 73 -54.21 -8.25 7.83
C GLY A 73 -53.10 -8.45 8.85
N ILE A 74 -51.98 -9.03 8.41
CA ILE A 74 -50.76 -9.12 9.20
C ILE A 74 -50.44 -7.68 9.59
N PRO A 75 -50.41 -7.35 10.88
CA PRO A 75 -50.13 -6.00 11.33
C PRO A 75 -48.83 -5.55 10.65
N ARG A 76 -48.87 -4.43 9.91
CA ARG A 76 -47.70 -3.82 9.26
C ARG A 76 -46.68 -3.26 10.28
N ALA A 77 -46.63 -3.81 11.49
CA ALA A 77 -45.94 -3.28 12.65
C ALA A 77 -44.40 -3.36 12.56
N ASN A 78 -43.82 -4.06 11.57
CA ASN A 78 -42.37 -4.32 11.55
C ASN A 78 -41.67 -4.04 10.22
N PHE A 79 -42.34 -3.40 9.25
CA PHE A 79 -41.70 -3.06 7.96
C PHE A 79 -40.44 -2.19 8.17
N TRP A 80 -40.55 -1.17 9.01
CA TRP A 80 -39.43 -0.27 9.32
C TRP A 80 -38.28 -0.98 10.05
N LYS A 81 -38.56 -1.78 11.07
CA LYS A 81 -37.51 -2.55 11.79
C LYS A 81 -36.78 -3.52 10.88
N SER A 82 -37.49 -4.21 9.98
CA SER A 82 -36.87 -5.13 9.02
C SER A 82 -36.00 -4.39 8.01
N ASN A 83 -36.46 -3.23 7.52
CA ASN A 83 -35.70 -2.44 6.56
C ASN A 83 -34.48 -1.75 7.20
N GLN A 84 -34.62 -1.27 8.44
CA GLN A 84 -33.52 -0.75 9.24
C GLN A 84 -32.44 -1.82 9.44
N GLY A 85 -32.82 -3.04 9.85
CA GLY A 85 -31.86 -4.13 9.99
C GLY A 85 -31.16 -4.53 8.68
N LYS A 86 -31.79 -4.31 7.51
CA LYS A 86 -31.12 -4.49 6.21
C LYS A 86 -30.11 -3.37 5.93
N LEU A 87 -30.46 -2.12 6.22
CA LEU A 87 -29.56 -0.98 6.08
C LEU A 87 -28.35 -1.11 7.02
N ASP A 88 -28.58 -1.45 8.29
CA ASP A 88 -27.51 -1.64 9.28
C ASP A 88 -26.55 -2.74 8.85
N ARG A 89 -27.05 -3.84 8.24
CA ARG A 89 -26.20 -4.90 7.66
C ARG A 89 -25.36 -4.41 6.49
N VAL A 90 -25.91 -3.57 5.61
CA VAL A 90 -25.15 -3.00 4.47
C VAL A 90 -24.11 -2.01 4.97
N PHE A 91 -24.47 -1.17 5.93
CA PHE A 91 -23.56 -0.20 6.54
C PHE A 91 -22.42 -0.90 7.29
N GLY A 92 -22.73 -1.95 8.06
CA GLY A 92 -21.73 -2.76 8.74
C GLY A 92 -20.77 -3.45 7.77
N LYS A 93 -21.25 -3.92 6.61
CA LYS A 93 -20.37 -4.46 5.55
C LYS A 93 -19.44 -3.38 4.99
N LEU A 94 -19.96 -2.19 4.71
CA LEU A 94 -19.16 -1.08 4.17
C LEU A 94 -18.04 -0.68 5.14
N LEU A 95 -18.34 -0.56 6.44
CA LEU A 95 -17.33 -0.28 7.46
C LEU A 95 -16.30 -1.41 7.58
N ALA A 96 -16.73 -2.67 7.53
CA ALA A 96 -15.83 -3.81 7.57
C ALA A 96 -14.93 -3.90 6.31
N ASP A 97 -15.45 -3.53 5.14
CA ASP A 97 -14.68 -3.50 3.90
C ASP A 97 -13.67 -2.33 3.91
N GLU A 98 -14.05 -1.16 4.42
CA GLU A 98 -13.16 -0.02 4.63
C GLU A 98 -12.03 -0.33 5.64
N GLU A 99 -12.35 -1.03 6.73
CA GLU A 99 -11.33 -1.49 7.69
C GLU A 99 -10.39 -2.51 7.06
N LYS A 100 -10.90 -3.45 6.26
CA LYS A 100 -10.07 -4.42 5.53
C LYS A 100 -9.17 -3.76 4.52
N GLU A 101 -9.67 -2.79 3.75
CA GLU A 101 -8.88 -2.02 2.79
C GLU A 101 -7.76 -1.26 3.51
N LYS A 102 -8.07 -0.65 4.65
CA LYS A 102 -7.08 0.03 5.48
C LYS A 102 -6.00 -0.93 6.01
N ARG A 103 -6.38 -2.12 6.47
CA ARG A 103 -5.41 -3.16 6.90
C ARG A 103 -4.55 -3.64 5.74
N GLN A 104 -5.12 -3.86 4.56
CA GLN A 104 -4.36 -4.26 3.38
C GLN A 104 -3.35 -3.20 2.97
N LYS A 105 -3.74 -1.92 3.03
CA LYS A 105 -2.84 -0.80 2.72
C LYS A 105 -1.69 -0.68 3.72
N GLU A 106 -1.95 -0.90 5.02
CA GLU A 106 -0.92 -0.91 6.06
C GLU A 106 0.05 -2.10 5.90
N GLU A 107 -0.46 -3.29 5.55
CA GLU A 107 0.38 -4.46 5.25
C GLU A 107 1.23 -4.26 4.00
N GLU A 108 0.68 -3.66 2.94
CA GLU A 108 1.43 -3.32 1.72
C GLU A 108 2.54 -2.30 2.02
N GLU A 109 2.25 -1.27 2.82
CA GLU A 109 3.24 -0.30 3.25
C GLU A 109 4.34 -0.95 4.10
N ARG A 110 3.99 -1.89 4.98
CA ARG A 110 4.96 -2.64 5.77
C ARG A 110 5.88 -3.49 4.89
N MET A 111 5.30 -4.20 3.92
CA MET A 111 6.06 -4.98 2.93
C MET A 111 6.99 -4.10 2.09
N LYS A 112 6.55 -2.88 1.75
CA LYS A 112 7.38 -1.91 1.03
C LYS A 112 8.56 -1.44 1.88
N ARG A 113 8.34 -1.14 3.17
CA ARG A 113 9.41 -0.75 4.11
C ARG A 113 10.41 -1.87 4.32
N GLU A 114 9.95 -3.11 4.49
CA GLU A 114 10.83 -4.28 4.63
C GLU A 114 11.70 -4.49 3.39
N LYS A 115 11.14 -4.33 2.19
CA LYS A 115 11.88 -4.43 0.93
C LYS A 115 12.93 -3.33 0.77
N GLU A 116 12.59 -2.08 1.09
CA GLU A 116 13.53 -0.95 1.04
C GLU A 116 14.69 -1.15 2.04
N GLU A 117 14.40 -1.67 3.24
CA GLU A 117 15.44 -1.99 4.22
C GLU A 117 16.34 -3.15 3.75
N GLU A 118 15.78 -4.17 3.11
CA GLU A 118 16.54 -5.27 2.53
C GLU A 118 17.46 -4.79 1.40
N GLU A 119 16.97 -3.91 0.51
CA GLU A 119 17.76 -3.29 -0.55
C GLU A 119 18.91 -2.46 0.04
N ARG A 120 18.66 -1.68 1.10
CA ARG A 120 19.70 -0.92 1.82
C ARG A 120 20.75 -1.84 2.42
N ARG A 121 20.34 -2.96 3.03
CA ARG A 121 21.27 -3.98 3.57
C ARG A 121 22.07 -4.65 2.45
N ALA A 122 21.47 -4.90 1.29
CA ALA A 122 22.14 -5.48 0.14
C ALA A 122 23.16 -4.52 -0.48
N GLN A 123 22.83 -3.23 -0.61
CA GLN A 123 23.76 -2.19 -1.06
C GLN A 123 24.96 -2.09 -0.13
N TRP A 124 24.73 -2.03 1.19
CA TRP A 124 25.81 -2.00 2.18
C TRP A 124 26.73 -3.23 2.10
N LYS A 125 26.17 -4.43 1.88
CA LYS A 125 26.97 -5.64 1.65
C LYS A 125 27.83 -5.53 0.39
N LYS A 126 27.26 -5.05 -0.71
CA LYS A 126 27.99 -4.83 -1.98
C LYS A 126 29.10 -3.80 -1.83
N GLU A 127 28.87 -2.69 -1.15
CA GLU A 127 29.91 -1.68 -0.89
C GLU A 127 31.05 -2.24 -0.03
N ARG A 128 30.70 -3.02 1.00
CA ARG A 128 31.70 -3.69 1.85
C ARG A 128 32.53 -4.71 1.08
N GLU A 129 31.91 -5.43 0.15
CA GLU A 129 32.60 -6.39 -0.72
C GLU A 129 33.52 -5.65 -1.71
N LYS A 130 33.02 -4.63 -2.41
CA LYS A 130 33.83 -3.76 -3.28
C LYS A 130 35.03 -3.16 -2.56
N PHE A 131 34.85 -2.70 -1.33
CA PHE A 131 35.95 -2.16 -0.52
C PHE A 131 37.02 -3.22 -0.21
N LYS A 132 36.60 -4.47 0.05
CA LYS A 132 37.54 -5.58 0.26
C LYS A 132 38.29 -5.93 -1.03
N GLU A 133 37.61 -5.94 -2.17
CA GLU A 133 38.21 -6.18 -3.48
C GLU A 133 39.23 -5.09 -3.83
N ASP A 134 38.87 -3.81 -3.67
CA ASP A 134 39.76 -2.67 -3.91
C ASP A 134 41.02 -2.72 -3.02
N MET A 135 40.86 -3.04 -1.73
CA MET A 135 41.98 -3.28 -0.83
C MET A 135 42.86 -4.47 -1.27
N GLY A 136 42.24 -5.53 -1.80
CA GLY A 136 42.95 -6.68 -2.37
C GLY A 136 43.81 -6.29 -3.58
N VAL A 137 43.23 -5.58 -4.54
CA VAL A 137 43.94 -5.07 -5.74
C VAL A 137 45.10 -4.15 -5.34
N ARG A 138 44.89 -3.25 -4.38
CA ARG A 138 45.92 -2.33 -3.88
C ARG A 138 47.05 -3.03 -3.11
N LEU A 139 46.79 -4.20 -2.52
CA LEU A 139 47.83 -5.04 -1.90
C LEU A 139 48.60 -5.83 -2.95
N GLU A 140 47.92 -6.43 -3.92
CA GLU A 140 48.54 -7.14 -5.05
C GLU A 140 49.48 -6.23 -5.83
N GLN A 141 49.02 -5.02 -6.17
CA GLN A 141 49.84 -4.02 -6.86
C GLN A 141 51.09 -3.61 -6.07
N ARG A 142 51.02 -3.63 -4.73
CA ARG A 142 52.19 -3.37 -3.87
C ARG A 142 53.14 -4.57 -3.83
N MET A 143 52.63 -5.79 -3.80
CA MET A 143 53.43 -7.02 -3.87
C MET A 143 54.17 -7.12 -5.21
N ASP A 144 53.50 -6.88 -6.33
CA ASP A 144 54.12 -6.87 -7.67
C ASP A 144 55.26 -5.86 -7.77
N LYS A 145 55.08 -4.68 -7.17
CA LYS A 145 56.11 -3.63 -7.16
C LYS A 145 57.34 -3.99 -6.31
N VAL A 146 57.15 -4.79 -5.26
CA VAL A 146 58.23 -5.28 -4.38
C VAL A 146 58.93 -6.49 -5.02
N MET A 147 58.17 -7.44 -5.57
CA MET A 147 58.67 -8.67 -6.20
C MET A 147 59.32 -8.41 -7.57
N GLY A 148 58.88 -7.39 -8.32
CA GLY A 148 59.47 -7.02 -9.61
C GLY A 148 60.88 -6.42 -9.52
N ARG A 149 61.42 -6.17 -8.32
CA ARG A 149 62.75 -5.56 -8.10
C ARG A 149 63.88 -6.55 -7.78
N THR A 150 63.60 -7.86 -7.66
CA THR A 150 64.60 -8.85 -7.19
C THR A 150 65.20 -9.76 -8.26
N LYS A 151 64.97 -9.49 -9.56
CA LYS A 151 65.73 -10.13 -10.65
C LYS A 151 66.74 -9.17 -11.27
N GLN A 152 67.83 -8.94 -10.55
CA GLN A 152 69.10 -8.58 -11.20
C GLN A 152 70.24 -9.22 -10.40
N GLY A 153 70.40 -10.53 -10.65
CA GLY A 153 71.58 -11.28 -10.24
C GLY A 153 72.63 -11.18 -11.35
N ASP A 154 73.80 -10.70 -10.94
CA ASP A 154 75.13 -11.19 -11.28
C ASP A 154 75.61 -11.08 -12.75
N SER A 155 76.39 -10.02 -13.01
CA SER A 155 77.39 -9.97 -14.10
C SER A 155 78.48 -8.97 -13.68
N SER A 156 79.40 -9.41 -12.82
CA SER A 156 80.54 -8.57 -12.38
C SER A 156 81.60 -8.38 -13.48
N GLU A 157 81.43 -9.01 -14.65
CA GLU A 157 82.30 -8.87 -15.83
C GLU A 157 81.81 -7.74 -16.78
N ASP A 158 80.54 -7.34 -16.66
CA ASP A 158 79.99 -6.15 -17.31
C ASP A 158 80.34 -4.84 -16.60
N GLU A 159 80.86 -4.88 -15.38
CA GLU A 159 81.08 -3.67 -14.59
C GLU A 159 82.28 -2.87 -15.11
N VAL A 160 83.30 -3.53 -15.67
CA VAL A 160 84.46 -2.85 -16.26
C VAL A 160 84.15 -2.29 -17.66
N THR A 161 83.36 -2.99 -18.47
CA THR A 161 82.86 -2.47 -19.76
C THR A 161 81.84 -1.36 -19.53
N ARG A 162 80.99 -1.47 -18.50
CA ARG A 162 80.06 -0.43 -18.07
C ARG A 162 80.78 0.79 -17.52
N LEU A 163 81.83 0.62 -16.70
CA LEU A 163 82.64 1.74 -16.18
C LEU A 163 83.53 2.37 -17.26
N LYS A 164 84.01 1.61 -18.25
CA LYS A 164 84.70 2.17 -19.43
C LYS A 164 83.74 2.93 -20.32
N LYS A 165 82.53 2.41 -20.53
CA LYS A 165 81.45 3.08 -21.26
C LYS A 165 80.95 4.32 -20.51
N GLU A 166 80.80 4.25 -19.19
CA GLU A 166 80.52 5.42 -18.33
C GLU A 166 81.66 6.43 -18.37
N ASN A 167 82.93 6.02 -18.35
CA ASN A 167 84.05 6.96 -18.48
C ASN A 167 84.10 7.61 -19.87
N GLU A 168 83.81 6.85 -20.94
CA GLU A 168 83.69 7.41 -22.28
C GLU A 168 82.48 8.35 -22.38
N ASP A 169 81.33 7.99 -21.82
CA ASP A 169 80.11 8.79 -21.81
C ASP A 169 80.27 10.05 -20.93
N LEU A 170 81.00 9.97 -19.82
CA LEU A 170 81.34 11.13 -18.97
C LEU A 170 82.33 12.06 -19.68
N ARG A 171 83.33 11.51 -20.38
CA ARG A 171 84.22 12.32 -21.24
C ARG A 171 83.46 12.95 -22.40
N ARG A 172 82.53 12.21 -23.01
CA ARG A 172 81.66 12.70 -24.10
C ARG A 172 80.67 13.74 -23.56
N ALA A 173 80.16 13.60 -22.34
CA ALA A 173 79.28 14.57 -21.68
C ALA A 173 80.02 15.85 -21.23
N LEU A 174 81.29 15.73 -20.82
CA LEU A 174 82.13 16.87 -20.48
C LEU A 174 82.62 17.63 -21.73
N LEU A 175 82.91 16.93 -22.84
CA LEU A 175 83.30 17.54 -24.13
C LEU A 175 82.11 18.00 -24.98
N SER A 176 80.94 17.37 -24.84
CA SER A 176 79.64 17.84 -25.34
C SER A 176 78.98 18.84 -24.38
N GLY A 177 79.73 19.31 -23.38
CA GLY A 177 79.32 20.27 -22.36
C GLY A 177 79.06 21.66 -22.92
N GLY A 178 78.05 21.78 -23.77
CA GLY A 178 77.34 23.03 -23.94
C GLY A 178 76.53 23.26 -22.67
N GLU A 179 76.82 24.35 -21.95
CA GLU A 179 76.05 24.84 -20.80
C GLU A 179 74.52 24.88 -21.06
N SER A 180 74.15 24.92 -22.35
CA SER A 180 72.80 24.68 -22.88
C SER A 180 72.09 23.43 -22.33
N SER A 181 72.76 22.29 -22.14
CA SER A 181 72.12 21.04 -21.68
C SER A 181 71.66 21.09 -20.22
N HIS A 182 72.44 21.73 -19.34
CA HIS A 182 72.05 21.90 -17.95
C HIS A 182 70.90 22.91 -17.78
N VAL A 183 70.93 23.98 -18.58
CA VAL A 183 69.85 24.96 -18.64
C VAL A 183 68.55 24.32 -19.14
N GLU A 184 68.60 23.45 -20.15
CA GLU A 184 67.42 22.72 -20.62
C GLU A 184 66.86 21.74 -19.59
N LYS A 185 67.72 21.01 -18.86
CA LYS A 185 67.29 20.14 -17.76
C LYS A 185 66.62 20.92 -16.63
N LEU A 186 67.17 22.08 -16.24
CA LEU A 186 66.57 22.96 -15.24
C LEU A 186 65.24 23.57 -15.73
N LYS A 187 65.16 23.99 -16.99
CA LYS A 187 63.90 24.47 -17.60
C LYS A 187 62.84 23.36 -17.62
N LYS A 188 63.21 22.14 -17.96
CA LYS A 188 62.31 20.98 -17.92
C LYS A 188 61.85 20.68 -16.50
N GLY A 189 62.76 20.69 -15.51
CA GLY A 189 62.41 20.51 -14.10
C GLY A 189 61.48 21.59 -13.54
N LEU A 190 61.66 22.85 -13.96
CA LEU A 190 60.74 23.94 -13.61
C LEU A 190 59.35 23.75 -14.22
N ALA A 191 59.26 23.32 -15.48
CA ALA A 191 57.98 23.01 -16.12
C ALA A 191 57.26 21.81 -15.45
N GLU A 192 58.01 20.78 -15.06
CA GLU A 192 57.49 19.63 -14.30
C GLU A 192 56.99 20.05 -12.91
N LEU A 193 57.71 20.94 -12.20
CA LEU A 193 57.24 21.49 -10.93
C LEU A 193 55.98 22.34 -11.08
N GLN A 194 55.90 23.16 -12.12
CA GLN A 194 54.71 23.97 -12.40
C GLN A 194 53.48 23.11 -12.68
N THR A 195 53.63 22.04 -13.47
CA THR A 195 52.53 21.08 -13.70
C THR A 195 52.16 20.32 -12.43
N LEU A 196 53.13 19.98 -11.57
CA LEU A 196 52.85 19.35 -10.28
C LEU A 196 52.13 20.29 -9.30
N VAL A 197 52.46 21.58 -9.31
CA VAL A 197 51.76 22.60 -8.50
C VAL A 197 50.35 22.83 -9.00
N ALA A 198 50.14 22.89 -10.32
CA ALA A 198 48.81 23.01 -10.92
C ALA A 198 47.92 21.81 -10.57
N THR A 199 48.46 20.59 -10.67
CA THR A 199 47.71 19.36 -10.29
C THR A 199 47.48 19.22 -8.79
N LYS A 200 48.29 19.86 -7.93
CA LYS A 200 47.99 19.96 -6.50
C LYS A 200 46.86 20.95 -6.21
N HIS A 201 46.84 22.10 -6.88
CA HIS A 201 45.74 23.07 -6.73
C HIS A 201 44.40 22.46 -7.12
N THR A 202 44.33 21.72 -8.23
CA THR A 202 43.06 21.06 -8.62
C THR A 202 42.57 20.06 -7.56
N LYS A 203 43.48 19.35 -6.87
CA LYS A 203 43.11 18.44 -5.78
C LYS A 203 42.66 19.18 -4.52
N GLU A 204 43.25 20.34 -4.23
CA GLU A 204 42.80 21.20 -3.13
C GLU A 204 41.40 21.76 -3.40
N ASP A 205 41.11 22.16 -4.65
CA ASP A 205 39.78 22.59 -5.10
C ASP A 205 38.76 21.45 -5.02
N GLU A 206 39.11 20.24 -5.46
CA GLU A 206 38.28 19.04 -5.31
C GLU A 206 37.98 18.74 -3.83
N MET A 207 38.99 18.84 -2.95
CA MET A 207 38.78 18.68 -1.51
C MET A 207 37.89 19.78 -0.92
N ALA A 208 38.01 21.02 -1.39
CA ALA A 208 37.14 22.12 -0.97
C ALA A 208 35.68 21.88 -1.41
N ALA A 209 35.48 21.41 -2.64
CA ALA A 209 34.16 21.03 -3.15
C ALA A 209 33.53 19.89 -2.32
N ILE A 210 34.29 18.85 -2.01
CA ILE A 210 33.81 17.73 -1.17
C ILE A 210 33.44 18.22 0.24
N ARG A 211 34.22 19.12 0.85
CA ARG A 211 33.89 19.70 2.17
C ARG A 211 32.59 20.50 2.13
N GLN A 212 32.36 21.25 1.06
CA GLN A 212 31.13 22.01 0.86
C GLN A 212 29.92 21.08 0.70
N GLU A 213 30.06 19.99 -0.06
CA GLU A 213 29.00 18.99 -0.24
C GLU A 213 28.66 18.30 1.10
N ILE A 214 29.66 17.92 1.90
CA ILE A 214 29.45 17.35 3.25
C ILE A 214 28.68 18.32 4.14
N GLU A 215 29.00 19.62 4.08
CA GLU A 215 28.32 20.64 4.89
C GLU A 215 26.87 20.87 4.44
N GLN A 216 26.59 20.80 3.14
CA GLN A 216 25.22 20.81 2.61
C GLN A 216 24.43 19.56 3.04
N LEU A 217 25.06 18.38 3.04
CA LEU A 217 24.45 17.15 3.51
C LEU A 217 24.15 17.19 5.02
N ARG A 218 25.03 17.79 5.83
CA ARG A 218 24.78 18.04 7.25
C ARG A 218 23.63 19.02 7.46
N SER A 219 23.63 20.13 6.74
CA SER A 219 22.57 21.15 6.82
C SER A 219 21.20 20.56 6.45
N SER A 220 21.13 19.76 5.39
CA SER A 220 19.90 19.07 4.97
C SER A 220 19.48 17.95 5.92
N ALA A 221 20.41 17.28 6.59
CA ALA A 221 20.09 16.32 7.65
C ALA A 221 19.48 17.01 8.88
N SER A 222 20.02 18.15 9.31
CA SER A 222 19.45 18.94 10.39
C SER A 222 18.04 19.43 10.07
N ALA A 223 17.80 19.94 8.85
CA ALA A 223 16.47 20.37 8.43
C ALA A 223 15.43 19.23 8.41
N ARG A 224 15.85 17.99 8.14
CA ARG A 224 14.96 16.81 8.27
C ARG A 224 14.53 16.56 9.71
N GLY A 225 15.41 16.80 10.69
CA GLY A 225 15.07 16.70 12.11
C GLY A 225 14.01 17.71 12.54
N ASP A 226 13.98 18.90 11.93
CA ASP A 226 12.95 19.91 12.20
C ASP A 226 11.58 19.45 11.69
N VAL A 227 11.53 18.92 10.47
CA VAL A 227 10.30 18.34 9.90
C VAL A 227 9.81 17.16 10.73
N GLU A 228 10.69 16.29 11.21
CA GLU A 228 10.31 15.17 12.08
C GLU A 228 9.69 15.64 13.40
N ARG A 229 10.19 16.73 13.98
CA ARG A 229 9.60 17.36 15.17
C ARG A 229 8.22 17.95 14.89
N GLU A 230 8.07 18.74 13.83
CA GLU A 230 6.76 19.28 13.43
C GLU A 230 5.73 18.18 13.17
N LEU A 231 6.17 17.07 12.56
CA LEU A 231 5.31 15.92 12.29
C LEU A 231 4.92 15.19 13.58
N ALA A 232 5.82 15.12 14.58
CA ALA A 232 5.49 14.60 15.91
C ALA A 232 4.48 15.51 16.64
N ASP A 233 4.66 16.83 16.56
CA ASP A 233 3.75 17.80 17.17
C ASP A 233 2.35 17.72 16.53
N LEU A 234 2.25 17.72 15.20
CA LEU A 234 0.97 17.54 14.48
C LEU A 234 0.29 16.21 14.81
N LYS A 235 1.05 15.12 14.97
CA LYS A 235 0.50 13.83 15.41
C LYS A 235 -0.10 13.91 16.80
N SER A 236 0.56 14.63 17.72
CA SER A 236 0.04 14.83 19.08
C SER A 236 -1.25 15.66 19.08
N GLU A 237 -1.31 16.70 18.24
CA GLU A 237 -2.51 17.54 18.09
C GLU A 237 -3.69 16.74 17.52
N LEU A 238 -3.45 15.87 16.52
CA LEU A 238 -4.48 14.99 15.99
C LEU A 238 -5.05 14.04 17.04
N VAL A 239 -4.23 13.54 17.97
CA VAL A 239 -4.70 12.70 19.09
C VAL A 239 -5.62 13.50 20.01
N VAL A 240 -5.24 14.74 20.34
CA VAL A 240 -6.06 15.65 21.17
C VAL A 240 -7.39 15.96 20.50
N LEU A 241 -7.38 16.30 19.21
CA LEU A 241 -8.60 16.60 18.45
C LEU A 241 -9.53 15.39 18.33
N ARG A 242 -8.99 14.18 18.14
CA ARG A 242 -9.80 12.95 18.18
C ARG A 242 -10.45 12.75 19.54
N GLY A 243 -9.72 12.93 20.64
CA GLY A 243 -10.28 12.81 21.98
C GLY A 243 -11.35 13.87 22.29
N GLN A 244 -11.21 15.10 21.75
CA GLN A 244 -12.25 16.12 21.82
C GLN A 244 -13.50 15.72 21.02
N SER A 245 -13.32 15.23 19.79
CA SER A 245 -14.42 14.76 18.94
C SER A 245 -15.18 13.59 19.58
N GLU A 246 -14.47 12.63 20.15
CA GLU A 246 -15.06 11.50 20.88
C GLU A 246 -15.86 11.96 22.11
N ARG A 247 -15.32 12.90 22.90
CA ARG A 247 -16.07 13.49 24.02
C ARG A 247 -17.34 14.21 23.58
N ALA A 248 -17.27 14.98 22.50
CA ALA A 248 -18.44 15.67 21.95
C ALA A 248 -19.51 14.69 21.43
N LEU A 249 -19.09 13.58 20.80
CA LEU A 249 -20.00 12.52 20.38
C LEU A 249 -20.65 11.81 21.59
N ASN A 250 -19.84 11.49 22.61
CA ASN A 250 -20.34 10.89 23.85
C ASN A 250 -21.32 11.81 24.58
N GLU A 251 -21.05 13.11 24.60
CA GLU A 251 -21.97 14.11 25.17
C GLU A 251 -23.27 14.19 24.37
N SER A 252 -23.19 14.27 23.03
CA SER A 252 -24.37 14.24 22.16
C SER A 252 -25.21 12.99 22.37
N GLN A 253 -24.55 11.83 22.52
CA GLN A 253 -25.20 10.56 22.79
C GLN A 253 -25.86 10.55 24.18
N ARG A 254 -25.20 11.08 25.23
CA ARG A 254 -25.81 11.27 26.56
C ARG A 254 -27.06 12.15 26.51
N TRP A 255 -27.00 13.28 25.79
CA TRP A 255 -28.16 14.15 25.62
C TRP A 255 -29.31 13.45 24.90
N LYS A 256 -28.99 12.64 23.88
CA LYS A 256 -29.97 11.83 23.17
C LYS A 256 -30.61 10.78 24.09
N ASP A 257 -29.81 10.09 24.90
CA ASP A 257 -30.29 9.06 25.82
C ASP A 257 -31.14 9.67 26.94
N GLU A 258 -30.76 10.84 27.47
CA GLU A 258 -31.55 11.58 28.46
C GLU A 258 -32.87 12.11 27.88
N ALA A 259 -32.85 12.58 26.63
CA ALA A 259 -34.07 12.97 25.91
C ALA A 259 -35.02 11.78 25.68
N MET A 260 -34.48 10.58 25.52
CA MET A 260 -35.22 9.34 25.28
C MET A 260 -35.59 8.57 26.57
N ARG A 261 -35.12 9.01 27.75
CA ARG A 261 -35.30 8.30 29.01
C ARG A 261 -36.80 8.16 29.36
N PRO A 262 -37.34 6.93 29.49
CA PRO A 262 -38.73 6.71 29.89
C PRO A 262 -38.98 7.31 31.27
N GLY A 263 -39.92 8.25 31.38
CA GLY A 263 -40.15 9.02 32.61
C GLY A 263 -39.61 10.46 32.57
N ASN A 264 -38.86 10.85 31.53
CA ASN A 264 -38.69 12.26 31.18
C ASN A 264 -40.03 12.79 30.63
N LYS A 265 -41.01 13.00 31.53
CA LYS A 265 -42.30 13.63 31.25
C LYS A 265 -42.17 15.15 31.00
N ARG A 266 -41.07 15.59 30.37
CA ARG A 266 -41.08 16.76 29.51
C ARG A 266 -41.66 16.44 28.13
N GLY A 267 -42.32 15.29 27.96
CA GLY A 267 -43.40 15.18 26.99
C GLY A 267 -44.39 16.29 27.26
N ASN A 268 -44.37 17.34 26.44
CA ASN A 268 -45.22 18.51 26.56
C ASN A 268 -45.43 18.95 28.02
N ILE A 269 -44.45 19.63 28.62
CA ILE A 269 -44.90 20.85 29.30
C ILE A 269 -45.47 21.67 28.14
N ALA A 270 -46.78 21.52 27.92
CA ALA A 270 -47.59 22.65 27.56
C ALA A 270 -47.19 23.68 28.62
N LEU A 271 -46.19 24.51 28.29
CA LEU A 271 -46.06 25.80 28.91
C LEU A 271 -47.47 26.30 28.72
N SER A 272 -48.25 26.36 29.80
CA SER A 272 -49.54 27.03 29.78
C SER A 272 -49.21 28.36 29.16
N THR A 273 -49.51 28.49 27.87
CA THR A 273 -49.27 29.69 27.11
C THR A 273 -50.01 30.72 27.93
N PRO A 274 -49.30 31.64 28.61
CA PRO A 274 -49.98 32.68 29.37
C PRO A 274 -50.94 33.32 28.40
N ASP A 275 -52.20 33.45 28.82
CA ASP A 275 -53.33 33.87 27.99
C ASP A 275 -52.87 34.79 26.86
N ALA A 276 -52.95 34.28 25.62
CA ALA A 276 -52.32 34.88 24.45
C ALA A 276 -53.09 36.10 23.93
N THR A 277 -53.82 36.79 24.80
CA THR A 277 -54.55 38.02 24.46
C THR A 277 -53.65 39.24 24.38
N ASN A 278 -52.39 39.20 24.86
CA ASN A 278 -51.51 40.37 24.83
C ASN A 278 -50.00 40.11 24.62
N ARG A 279 -49.58 38.93 24.18
CA ARG A 279 -48.16 38.69 23.82
C ARG A 279 -48.05 38.27 22.37
N GLY A 280 -47.71 39.25 21.53
CA GLY A 280 -47.25 39.01 20.17
C GLY A 280 -46.22 37.91 20.20
N THR A 281 -46.53 36.81 19.52
CA THR A 281 -45.62 35.70 19.24
C THR A 281 -44.25 36.26 18.88
N PRO A 282 -43.18 36.01 19.66
CA PRO A 282 -41.89 35.94 19.03
C PRO A 282 -42.00 34.67 18.18
N ARG A 283 -42.43 34.85 16.91
CA ARG A 283 -41.93 34.00 15.83
C ARG A 283 -40.49 33.74 16.20
N ALA A 284 -40.07 32.48 16.24
CA ALA A 284 -38.66 32.18 16.23
C ALA A 284 -38.09 33.05 15.12
N ARG A 285 -37.46 34.16 15.51
CA ARG A 285 -36.57 34.89 14.65
C ARG A 285 -35.54 33.80 14.44
N TRP A 286 -35.70 33.03 13.36
CA TRP A 286 -34.63 32.91 12.40
C TRP A 286 -34.07 34.32 12.38
N THR A 287 -33.06 34.53 13.23
CA THR A 287 -32.34 35.78 13.35
C THR A 287 -32.22 36.26 11.93
N ASP A 288 -32.58 37.50 11.64
CA ASP A 288 -32.36 38.14 10.36
C ASP A 288 -30.90 37.88 9.95
N LEU A 289 -30.66 36.71 9.36
CA LEU A 289 -29.81 36.48 8.24
C LEU A 289 -30.52 37.32 7.21
N GLY A 290 -30.29 38.64 7.28
CA GLY A 290 -30.65 39.55 6.23
C GLY A 290 -30.06 39.03 4.92
N GLN A 291 -30.17 39.80 3.85
CA GLN A 291 -29.58 39.46 2.56
C GLN A 291 -28.14 38.89 2.68
N ASP A 292 -27.36 39.40 3.65
CA ASP A 292 -26.02 38.96 4.05
C ASP A 292 -25.87 37.50 4.50
N GLY A 293 -26.90 36.84 5.02
CA GLY A 293 -26.83 35.44 5.45
C GLY A 293 -27.00 34.46 4.29
N ALA A 294 -27.91 34.79 3.37
CA ALA A 294 -28.08 34.03 2.13
C ALA A 294 -26.84 34.14 1.24
N ASP A 295 -26.24 35.33 1.17
CA ASP A 295 -25.02 35.54 0.39
C ASP A 295 -23.79 34.89 1.04
N ARG A 296 -23.71 34.85 2.38
CA ARG A 296 -22.71 34.06 3.11
C ARG A 296 -22.80 32.57 2.81
N TRP A 297 -23.99 31.97 2.84
CA TRP A 297 -24.15 30.55 2.51
C TRP A 297 -23.78 30.25 1.05
N LYS A 298 -24.15 31.13 0.11
CA LYS A 298 -23.75 31.00 -1.30
C LYS A 298 -22.23 31.13 -1.49
N ALA A 299 -21.56 31.97 -0.71
CA ALA A 299 -20.11 32.11 -0.72
C ALA A 299 -19.43 30.85 -0.17
N GLU A 300 -19.88 30.34 0.97
CA GLU A 300 -19.40 29.08 1.56
C GLU A 300 -19.63 27.89 0.62
N TYR A 301 -20.78 27.81 -0.03
CA TYR A 301 -21.06 26.76 -1.01
C TYR A 301 -20.13 26.84 -2.23
N ARG A 302 -19.85 28.05 -2.75
CA ARG A 302 -18.87 28.25 -3.82
C ARG A 302 -17.47 27.83 -3.39
N LYS A 303 -17.06 28.21 -2.17
CA LYS A 303 -15.77 27.82 -1.58
C LYS A 303 -15.65 26.30 -1.45
N LEU A 304 -16.71 25.61 -1.00
CA LEU A 304 -16.74 24.15 -0.92
C LEU A 304 -16.65 23.49 -2.31
N GLN A 305 -17.29 24.10 -3.31
CA GLN A 305 -17.22 23.64 -4.69
C GLN A 305 -15.82 23.85 -5.29
N GLU A 306 -15.16 24.96 -4.98
CA GLU A 306 -13.78 25.25 -5.38
C GLU A 306 -12.79 24.27 -4.75
N LEU A 307 -12.91 23.99 -3.45
CA LEU A 307 -12.13 22.94 -2.77
C LEU A 307 -12.29 21.59 -3.47
N ARG A 308 -13.52 21.17 -3.75
CA ARG A 308 -13.77 19.91 -4.47
C ARG A 308 -13.13 19.90 -5.86
N ARG A 309 -13.11 21.03 -6.58
CA ARG A 309 -12.41 21.14 -7.88
C ARG A 309 -10.89 21.03 -7.71
N ALA A 310 -10.33 21.64 -6.67
CA ALA A 310 -8.90 21.55 -6.36
C ALA A 310 -8.50 20.11 -6.04
N ASP A 311 -9.27 19.40 -5.20
CA ASP A 311 -9.04 17.98 -4.88
C ASP A 311 -9.07 17.11 -6.15
N PHE A 312 -10.04 17.33 -7.04
CA PHE A 312 -10.10 16.61 -8.32
C PHE A 312 -8.88 16.91 -9.22
N ALA A 313 -8.41 18.16 -9.26
CA ALA A 313 -7.22 18.53 -10.01
C ALA A 313 -5.95 17.87 -9.46
N GLU A 314 -5.83 17.79 -8.13
CA GLU A 314 -4.72 17.10 -7.45
C GLU A 314 -4.72 15.60 -7.76
N VAL A 315 -5.87 14.94 -7.68
CA VAL A 315 -6.01 13.52 -8.03
C VAL A 315 -5.61 13.26 -9.48
N GLU A 316 -6.00 14.13 -10.42
CA GLU A 316 -5.58 14.02 -11.83
C GLU A 316 -4.07 14.24 -12.02
N MET A 317 -3.44 15.17 -11.28
CA MET A 317 -1.99 15.32 -11.28
C MET A 317 -1.27 14.08 -10.73
N LEU A 318 -1.78 13.48 -9.65
CA LEU A 318 -1.23 12.25 -9.09
C LEU A 318 -1.35 11.07 -10.06
N LYS A 319 -2.49 10.93 -10.75
CA LYS A 319 -2.66 9.92 -11.82
C LYS A 319 -1.64 10.11 -12.94
N LYS A 320 -1.40 11.36 -13.39
CA LYS A 320 -0.38 11.65 -14.42
C LYS A 320 1.03 11.30 -13.95
N LYS A 321 1.40 11.67 -12.71
CA LYS A 321 2.69 11.29 -12.11
C LYS A 321 2.85 9.77 -12.02
N HIS A 322 1.81 9.06 -11.61
CA HIS A 322 1.80 7.61 -11.56
C HIS A 322 1.97 6.99 -12.95
N ALA A 323 1.30 7.53 -13.98
CA ALA A 323 1.48 7.08 -15.36
C ALA A 323 2.91 7.31 -15.89
N MET A 324 3.52 8.45 -15.57
CA MET A 324 4.92 8.73 -15.93
C MET A 324 5.88 7.75 -15.24
N ALA A 325 5.76 7.57 -13.93
CA ALA A 325 6.58 6.63 -13.17
C ALA A 325 6.41 5.19 -13.68
N ALA A 326 5.18 4.77 -13.99
CA ALA A 326 4.93 3.46 -14.59
C ALA A 326 5.61 3.30 -15.97
N SER A 327 5.60 4.35 -16.80
CA SER A 327 6.29 4.34 -18.11
C SER A 327 7.81 4.29 -17.97
N GLU A 328 8.39 4.95 -16.97
CA GLU A 328 9.82 4.88 -16.66
C GLU A 328 10.22 3.49 -16.19
N VAL A 329 9.44 2.85 -15.32
CA VAL A 329 9.67 1.48 -14.89
C VAL A 329 9.63 0.51 -16.08
N LEU A 330 8.67 0.65 -16.98
CA LEU A 330 8.62 -0.17 -18.21
C LEU A 330 9.82 0.07 -19.12
N ASN A 331 10.28 1.32 -19.24
CA ASN A 331 11.46 1.66 -20.04
C ASN A 331 12.75 1.09 -19.42
N LEU A 332 12.91 1.18 -18.10
CA LEU A 332 14.02 0.56 -17.37
C LEU A 332 13.98 -0.96 -17.48
N GLN A 333 12.80 -1.58 -17.36
CA GLN A 333 12.62 -3.02 -17.54
C GLN A 333 13.01 -3.45 -18.96
N LYS A 334 12.66 -2.66 -19.98
CA LYS A 334 13.07 -2.89 -21.37
C LYS A 334 14.60 -2.81 -21.51
N LYS A 335 15.25 -1.75 -21.00
CA LYS A 335 16.72 -1.61 -21.02
C LYS A 335 17.43 -2.76 -20.30
N MET A 336 16.91 -3.19 -19.15
CA MET A 336 17.43 -4.36 -18.43
C MET A 336 17.31 -5.65 -19.25
N SER A 337 16.22 -5.79 -20.02
CA SER A 337 16.01 -6.94 -20.90
C SER A 337 16.94 -6.91 -22.12
N GLU A 338 17.20 -5.72 -22.69
CA GLU A 338 18.16 -5.52 -23.79
C GLU A 338 19.59 -5.84 -23.35
N LEU A 339 20.05 -5.30 -22.22
CA LEU A 339 21.38 -5.60 -21.68
C LEU A 339 21.56 -7.10 -21.36
N SER A 340 20.51 -7.73 -20.80
CA SER A 340 20.54 -9.17 -20.51
C SER A 340 20.56 -10.05 -21.77
N ALA A 341 20.07 -9.55 -22.90
CA ALA A 341 20.12 -10.25 -24.18
C ALA A 341 21.50 -10.10 -24.85
N GLU A 342 22.08 -8.90 -24.77
CA GLU A 342 23.40 -8.59 -25.34
C GLU A 342 24.53 -9.38 -24.63
N ASP A 343 24.47 -9.51 -23.29
CA ASP A 343 25.40 -10.35 -22.52
C ASP A 343 25.38 -11.83 -22.99
N ARG A 344 24.23 -12.34 -23.42
CA ARG A 344 24.10 -13.72 -23.94
C ARG A 344 24.64 -13.90 -25.36
N GLU A 345 24.71 -12.84 -26.15
CA GLU A 345 25.30 -12.88 -27.50
C GLU A 345 26.83 -12.71 -27.46
N ALA A 346 27.34 -11.90 -26.53
CA ALA A 346 28.78 -11.76 -26.29
C ALA A 346 29.42 -13.08 -25.82
N GLU A 347 28.72 -13.91 -25.04
CA GLU A 347 29.20 -15.24 -24.65
C GLU A 347 29.33 -16.23 -25.83
N LYS A 348 28.60 -16.04 -26.93
CA LYS A 348 28.66 -16.96 -28.09
C LYS A 348 29.77 -16.62 -29.10
N THR A 349 30.27 -15.38 -29.09
CA THR A 349 31.35 -14.94 -30.00
C THR A 349 32.70 -14.77 -29.30
N GLY A 350 32.72 -14.80 -27.97
CA GLY A 350 33.92 -14.95 -27.17
C GLY A 350 34.59 -16.30 -27.43
N ARG A 351 35.54 -16.32 -28.36
CA ARG A 351 36.55 -17.38 -28.61
C ARG A 351 37.48 -17.52 -27.39
N GLY A 352 36.88 -17.74 -26.23
CA GLY A 352 37.54 -17.92 -24.94
C GLY A 352 38.34 -19.21 -24.98
N THR A 353 39.64 -19.06 -24.81
CA THR A 353 40.59 -20.15 -24.69
C THR A 353 40.14 -21.14 -23.60
N ASN A 354 40.20 -22.43 -23.92
CA ASN A 354 39.84 -23.60 -23.12
C ASN A 354 40.74 -23.76 -21.87
N LEU A 355 40.81 -22.72 -21.02
CA LEU A 355 41.64 -22.68 -19.82
C LEU A 355 40.78 -22.83 -18.56
N LYS A 356 39.59 -22.21 -18.52
CA LYS A 356 38.66 -22.32 -17.40
C LYS A 356 38.13 -23.74 -17.23
N GLU A 357 37.71 -24.37 -18.33
CA GLU A 357 37.23 -25.77 -18.34
C GLU A 357 38.35 -26.77 -17.98
N LYS A 358 39.60 -26.50 -18.43
CA LYS A 358 40.78 -27.29 -18.01
C LYS A 358 41.13 -27.11 -16.53
N LEU A 359 41.00 -25.91 -15.98
CA LEU A 359 41.24 -25.66 -14.55
C LEU A 359 40.19 -26.33 -13.66
N GLU A 360 38.90 -26.31 -14.05
CA GLU A 360 37.84 -27.04 -13.34
C GLU A 360 38.03 -28.56 -13.41
N ALA A 361 38.46 -29.10 -14.55
CA ALA A 361 38.76 -30.52 -14.68
C ALA A 361 39.97 -30.98 -13.83
N VAL A 362 40.96 -30.10 -13.63
CA VAL A 362 42.13 -30.37 -12.77
C VAL A 362 41.76 -30.27 -11.29
N ALA A 363 40.92 -29.29 -10.91
CA ALA A 363 40.44 -29.14 -9.54
C ALA A 363 39.63 -30.35 -9.05
N LEU A 364 38.79 -30.93 -9.92
CA LEU A 364 38.00 -32.12 -9.59
C LEU A 364 38.83 -33.41 -9.49
N ARG A 365 40.04 -33.46 -10.06
CA ARG A 365 40.93 -34.64 -10.01
C ARG A 365 41.96 -34.61 -8.88
N SER A 366 42.15 -33.46 -8.20
CA SER A 366 43.21 -33.30 -7.18
C SER A 366 42.81 -33.65 -5.74
N ALA A 367 41.61 -34.19 -5.48
CA ALA A 367 41.12 -34.48 -4.12
C ALA A 367 41.18 -35.97 -3.71
N ARG A 368 42.23 -36.70 -4.09
CA ARG A 368 42.47 -38.07 -3.58
C ARG A 368 43.86 -38.24 -2.98
N LYS A 369 44.11 -37.66 -1.79
CA LYS A 369 44.90 -38.37 -0.76
C LYS A 369 44.78 -37.73 0.61
N GLY A 370 44.04 -38.43 1.48
CA GLY A 370 44.37 -38.64 2.89
C GLY A 370 44.28 -37.44 3.83
N LYS A 371 43.29 -37.45 4.72
CA LYS A 371 43.49 -37.78 6.14
C LYS A 371 42.16 -37.65 6.90
N LYS A 372 42.08 -38.50 7.93
CA LYS A 372 40.98 -38.65 8.88
C LYS A 372 40.64 -37.31 9.55
N ALA A 373 39.37 -36.90 9.50
CA ALA A 373 38.79 -35.94 10.44
C ALA A 373 37.25 -36.04 10.41
N THR A 374 36.69 -36.35 11.59
CA THR A 374 35.36 -35.97 12.11
C THR A 374 34.18 -35.81 11.14
N PRO A 375 33.11 -36.63 11.27
CA PRO A 375 31.88 -36.47 10.50
C PRO A 375 31.06 -35.33 11.11
N ASN A 376 31.33 -34.09 10.69
CA ASN A 376 30.49 -32.95 11.02
C ASN A 376 29.49 -32.69 9.89
N ARG A 377 28.23 -32.92 10.23
CA ARG A 377 26.99 -32.41 9.63
C ARG A 377 27.17 -31.22 8.70
N ASP A 378 26.91 -31.42 7.41
CA ASP A 378 26.31 -30.42 6.54
C ASP A 378 25.49 -31.13 5.46
N GLY A 379 24.31 -31.58 5.86
CA GLY A 379 23.38 -32.34 5.03
C GLY A 379 21.96 -31.86 5.23
N THR A 380 21.69 -30.55 5.18
CA THR A 380 20.33 -30.01 5.33
C THR A 380 20.18 -28.64 4.67
N LYS A 381 20.08 -28.60 3.33
CA LYS A 381 19.55 -27.43 2.59
C LYS A 381 18.70 -27.78 1.35
N LYS A 382 18.18 -29.00 1.24
CA LYS A 382 17.22 -29.35 0.16
C LYS A 382 15.74 -29.17 0.53
N THR A 383 15.43 -28.89 1.80
CA THR A 383 14.04 -28.73 2.26
C THR A 383 13.50 -27.31 2.08
N THR A 384 14.36 -26.30 1.95
CA THR A 384 13.95 -24.89 1.78
C THR A 384 13.41 -24.57 0.38
N ASP A 385 13.80 -25.33 -0.63
CA ASP A 385 13.34 -25.10 -2.02
C ASP A 385 11.90 -25.56 -2.25
N ARG A 386 11.43 -26.59 -1.53
CA ARG A 386 10.05 -27.07 -1.69
C ARG A 386 9.03 -26.13 -1.07
N SER A 387 9.29 -25.63 0.14
CA SER A 387 8.35 -24.72 0.81
C SER A 387 8.20 -23.40 0.06
N SER A 388 9.32 -22.82 -0.40
CA SER A 388 9.32 -21.61 -1.22
C SER A 388 8.63 -21.81 -2.58
N PHE A 389 8.77 -22.99 -3.19
CA PHE A 389 8.03 -23.35 -4.40
C PHE A 389 6.52 -23.42 -4.15
N VAL A 390 6.09 -24.08 -3.07
CA VAL A 390 4.67 -24.19 -2.69
C VAL A 390 4.08 -22.80 -2.44
N GLU A 391 4.73 -21.94 -1.67
CA GLU A 391 4.26 -20.57 -1.44
C GLU A 391 4.12 -19.75 -2.72
N LYS A 392 5.09 -19.88 -3.64
CA LYS A 392 5.04 -19.21 -4.94
C LYS A 392 3.87 -19.72 -5.78
N GLN A 393 3.60 -21.01 -5.78
CA GLN A 393 2.43 -21.60 -6.45
C GLN A 393 1.12 -21.11 -5.83
N LYS A 394 1.02 -21.07 -4.49
CA LYS A 394 -0.17 -20.54 -3.80
C LYS A 394 -0.48 -19.09 -4.19
N LYS A 395 0.55 -18.23 -4.27
CA LYS A 395 0.40 -16.84 -4.72
C LYS A 395 -0.13 -16.72 -6.15
N GLN A 396 0.35 -17.56 -7.07
CA GLN A 396 -0.14 -17.58 -8.46
C GLN A 396 -1.59 -18.07 -8.55
N LEU A 397 -1.95 -19.11 -7.80
CA LEU A 397 -3.29 -19.68 -7.79
C LEU A 397 -4.33 -18.77 -7.12
N GLY A 398 -3.93 -17.95 -6.15
CA GLY A 398 -4.81 -16.96 -5.51
C GLY A 398 -5.35 -15.87 -6.44
N GLN A 399 -4.71 -15.67 -7.60
CA GLN A 399 -5.18 -14.74 -8.64
C GLN A 399 -6.22 -15.36 -9.58
N ILE A 400 -6.39 -16.68 -9.55
CA ILE A 400 -7.32 -17.40 -10.42
C ILE A 400 -8.71 -17.41 -9.76
N ARG A 401 -9.74 -17.07 -10.53
CA ARG A 401 -11.13 -17.14 -10.07
C ARG A 401 -11.52 -18.58 -9.72
N LYS A 402 -12.46 -18.76 -8.78
CA LYS A 402 -12.92 -20.07 -8.31
C LYS A 402 -13.22 -21.08 -9.43
N SER A 403 -13.89 -20.66 -10.51
CA SER A 403 -14.21 -21.54 -11.64
C SER A 403 -12.96 -22.08 -12.35
N GLY A 404 -11.88 -21.31 -12.42
CA GLY A 404 -10.61 -21.77 -12.98
C GLY A 404 -9.89 -22.77 -12.06
N LEU A 405 -9.98 -22.56 -10.75
CA LEU A 405 -9.45 -23.50 -9.75
C LEU A 405 -10.20 -24.84 -9.77
N GLU A 406 -11.53 -24.82 -9.95
CA GLU A 406 -12.34 -26.05 -10.07
C GLU A 406 -11.93 -26.88 -11.30
N THR A 407 -11.58 -26.25 -12.43
CA THR A 407 -11.05 -26.95 -13.61
C THR A 407 -9.70 -27.60 -13.30
N LEU A 408 -8.77 -26.86 -12.66
CA LEU A 408 -7.46 -27.39 -12.27
C LEU A 408 -7.56 -28.53 -11.24
N CYS A 409 -8.50 -28.46 -10.30
CA CYS A 409 -8.78 -29.56 -9.37
C CYS A 409 -9.26 -30.81 -10.10
N LYS A 410 -10.18 -30.67 -11.07
CA LYS A 410 -10.66 -31.79 -11.89
C LYS A 410 -9.55 -32.44 -12.71
N GLU A 411 -8.69 -31.62 -13.33
CA GLU A 411 -7.53 -32.10 -14.09
C GLU A 411 -6.51 -32.87 -13.22
N ALA A 412 -6.31 -32.42 -11.97
CA ALA A 412 -5.42 -33.06 -11.01
C ALA A 412 -6.06 -34.22 -10.23
N GLY A 413 -7.35 -34.52 -10.44
CA GLY A 413 -8.09 -35.53 -9.68
C GLY A 413 -8.28 -35.16 -8.19
N LEU A 414 -8.24 -33.87 -7.84
CA LEU A 414 -8.41 -33.34 -6.49
C LEU A 414 -9.89 -32.99 -6.22
N GLY A 415 -10.34 -33.19 -4.98
CA GLY A 415 -11.71 -32.83 -4.57
C GLY A 415 -11.95 -31.32 -4.62
N THR A 416 -13.11 -30.90 -5.13
CA THR A 416 -13.52 -29.47 -5.13
C THR A 416 -14.03 -29.07 -3.74
N GLY A 417 -13.49 -27.99 -3.17
CA GLY A 417 -13.81 -27.54 -1.81
C GLY A 417 -13.86 -26.02 -1.66
N LYS A 418 -13.53 -25.51 -0.46
CA LYS A 418 -13.29 -24.08 -0.26
C LYS A 418 -12.08 -23.63 -1.10
N VAL A 419 -12.09 -22.38 -1.57
CA VAL A 419 -11.06 -21.83 -2.48
C VAL A 419 -9.65 -22.04 -1.93
N ASP A 420 -9.42 -21.74 -0.65
CA ASP A 420 -8.09 -21.89 -0.02
C ASP A 420 -7.63 -23.35 0.02
N ALA A 421 -8.54 -24.29 0.31
CA ALA A 421 -8.24 -25.72 0.31
C ALA A 421 -7.90 -26.23 -1.10
N MET A 422 -8.56 -25.71 -2.14
CA MET A 422 -8.23 -26.02 -3.53
C MET A 422 -6.85 -25.48 -3.93
N ILE A 423 -6.53 -24.24 -3.55
CA ILE A 423 -5.21 -23.64 -3.81
C ILE A 423 -4.10 -24.47 -3.17
N ASP A 424 -4.27 -24.86 -1.91
CA ASP A 424 -3.30 -25.63 -1.17
C ASP A 424 -3.07 -27.01 -1.78
N ALA A 425 -4.16 -27.73 -2.11
CA ALA A 425 -4.09 -29.04 -2.73
C ALA A 425 -3.41 -29.01 -4.12
N ILE A 426 -3.73 -28.01 -4.95
CA ILE A 426 -3.09 -27.84 -6.27
C ILE A 426 -1.60 -27.49 -6.12
N ALA A 427 -1.24 -26.59 -5.20
CA ALA A 427 0.15 -26.20 -4.95
C ALA A 427 1.00 -27.38 -4.46
N GLU A 428 0.47 -28.19 -3.55
CA GLU A 428 1.12 -29.42 -3.09
C GLU A 428 1.24 -30.46 -4.21
N HIS A 429 0.19 -30.66 -5.00
CA HIS A 429 0.22 -31.58 -6.15
C HIS A 429 1.30 -31.18 -7.16
N ARG A 430 1.41 -29.89 -7.51
CA ARG A 430 2.49 -29.39 -8.38
C ARG A 430 3.87 -29.57 -7.76
N ALA A 431 4.00 -29.37 -6.44
CA ALA A 431 5.26 -29.60 -5.74
C ALA A 431 5.64 -31.09 -5.72
N MET A 432 4.67 -32.00 -5.59
CA MET A 432 4.90 -33.44 -5.71
C MET A 432 5.34 -33.83 -7.12
N GLN A 433 4.78 -33.20 -8.17
CA GLN A 433 5.25 -33.43 -9.55
C GLN A 433 6.67 -32.89 -9.78
N ALA A 434 7.00 -31.72 -9.24
CA ALA A 434 8.30 -31.09 -9.46
C ALA A 434 9.44 -31.72 -8.64
N PHE A 435 9.19 -32.09 -7.38
CA PHE A 435 10.21 -32.59 -6.46
C PHE A 435 10.13 -34.10 -6.22
N GLY A 436 9.17 -34.78 -6.85
CA GLY A 436 8.86 -36.18 -6.60
C GLY A 436 7.99 -36.37 -5.36
N SER A 437 7.26 -37.49 -5.34
CA SER A 437 6.54 -37.93 -4.16
C SER A 437 7.57 -38.42 -3.12
N PHE A 438 7.67 -37.71 -1.99
CA PHE A 438 8.39 -38.26 -0.86
C PHE A 438 7.56 -39.43 -0.34
N PRO A 439 8.15 -40.62 -0.12
CA PRO A 439 7.44 -41.69 0.55
C PRO A 439 7.01 -41.14 1.90
N THR A 440 5.73 -40.80 2.02
CA THR A 440 5.09 -40.55 3.30
C THR A 440 5.25 -41.86 4.04
N ARG A 441 6.28 -41.95 4.90
CA ARG A 441 6.45 -43.07 5.82
C ARG A 441 5.07 -43.29 6.42
N ASN A 442 4.47 -44.44 6.10
CA ASN A 442 3.11 -44.82 6.43
C ASN A 442 2.76 -44.26 7.80
N ARG A 443 2.02 -43.15 7.80
CA ARG A 443 1.36 -42.65 9.00
C ARG A 443 0.17 -43.56 9.11
N GLU A 444 0.43 -44.75 9.64
CA GLU A 444 -0.57 -45.69 10.10
C GLU A 444 -1.55 -44.87 10.93
N THR A 445 -2.71 -44.61 10.33
CA THR A 445 -3.81 -43.92 10.96
C THR A 445 -4.24 -44.80 12.11
N VAL A 446 -3.69 -44.53 13.29
CA VAL A 446 -4.24 -45.02 14.55
C VAL A 446 -5.67 -44.51 14.57
N VAL A 447 -6.58 -45.42 14.29
CA VAL A 447 -8.01 -45.28 14.52
C VAL A 447 -8.14 -45.07 16.03
N ILE A 448 -8.26 -43.81 16.44
CA ILE A 448 -8.77 -43.49 17.77
C ILE A 448 -10.27 -43.55 17.62
N ASP A 449 -10.84 -44.68 18.03
CA ASP A 449 -12.27 -44.86 18.17
C ASP A 449 -12.83 -43.72 19.04
N SER A 450 -13.81 -43.04 18.47
CA SER A 450 -14.51 -41.93 19.12
C SER A 450 -15.50 -42.52 20.12
N GLU A 451 -15.07 -42.67 21.37
CA GLU A 451 -15.94 -43.00 22.49
C GLU A 451 -16.33 -41.70 23.25
N SER A 452 -17.60 -41.33 23.09
CA SER A 452 -18.48 -40.72 24.10
C SER A 452 -17.83 -40.03 25.31
N THR A 453 -17.90 -38.69 25.37
CA THR A 453 -17.99 -37.95 26.65
C THR A 453 -18.62 -36.59 26.37
N GLN A 454 -19.95 -36.50 26.51
CA GLN A 454 -20.66 -35.93 27.67
C GLN A 454 -20.44 -34.42 27.83
N GLU A 455 -21.52 -33.69 27.53
CA GLU A 455 -21.70 -32.27 27.79
C GLU A 455 -21.46 -31.96 29.27
N VAL A 456 -20.50 -31.08 29.54
CA VAL A 456 -20.40 -30.36 30.82
C VAL A 456 -20.52 -28.88 30.50
N GLY A 457 -21.68 -28.32 30.82
CA GLY A 457 -21.94 -26.90 30.76
C GLY A 457 -21.04 -26.15 31.73
N ILE A 458 -20.34 -25.14 31.23
CA ILE A 458 -19.61 -24.19 32.06
C ILE A 458 -20.50 -22.96 32.21
N SER A 459 -21.20 -22.93 33.34
CA SER A 459 -21.75 -21.71 33.96
C SER A 459 -20.61 -20.73 34.16
N VAL A 460 -20.68 -19.55 33.55
CA VAL A 460 -19.79 -18.44 33.86
C VAL A 460 -20.58 -17.51 34.77
N ASP A 461 -20.43 -17.76 36.07
CA ASP A 461 -20.90 -16.87 37.12
C ASP A 461 -20.06 -15.59 37.14
N ALA A 462 -20.79 -14.49 37.25
CA ALA A 462 -20.29 -13.15 37.46
C ALA A 462 -19.57 -13.06 38.81
N HIS A 463 -18.38 -12.45 38.82
CA HIS A 463 -17.90 -11.75 40.00
C HIS A 463 -17.42 -10.35 39.61
N ASP A 464 -18.36 -9.44 39.86
CA ASP A 464 -18.21 -8.08 40.32
C ASP A 464 -17.05 -7.95 41.33
N ALA A 465 -16.12 -7.03 41.07
CA ALA A 465 -15.14 -6.55 42.04
C ALA A 465 -14.76 -5.11 41.70
N SER A 466 -15.57 -4.19 42.24
CA SER A 466 -15.18 -2.82 42.59
C SER A 466 -13.85 -2.81 43.35
N ILE A 467 -12.90 -2.00 42.90
CA ILE A 467 -11.91 -1.37 43.79
C ILE A 467 -11.78 0.09 43.36
N GLU A 468 -12.32 0.97 44.19
CA GLU A 468 -11.92 2.37 44.33
C GLU A 468 -10.54 2.43 44.99
N LEU A 469 -9.63 3.21 44.40
CA LEU A 469 -8.83 4.26 45.05
C LEU A 469 -8.05 5.07 44.00
#